data_AF-A0A9E4LUS9-F1
#
_entry.id   AF-A0A9E4LUS9-F1
#
_cell.length_a   1.000
_cell.length_b   1.000
_cell.length_c   1.000
_cell.angle_alpha   90.00
_cell.angle_beta   90.00
_cell.angle_gamma   90.00
#
_symmetry.space_group_name_H-M   'P 1'
#
loop_
_entity.id
_entity.type
_entity.pdbx_description
1 polymer ?
#
loop_
_entity_poly.entity_id
_entity_poly.type
_entity_poly.pdbx_seq_one_letter_code
_entity_poly.pdbx_strand_id
1 'polypeptide(L)'
;MAFDRETESYTAAELQRETGFDRRTIAYYVHEGLLPKVGRRGSRTRYPRLVRDRLLFIRQVREAEQRGIVAPVSLRDLCKIFEHTPPELISGVADGRVPVNPEAVSGISPSIRPLARRREAIEDRWAPVRKDQPRAELPARLAESSFHEPGPEERELPETPYRQDSHPKEKAHRRATDQNDPNLAYQPLPVDDPKPVQESELGELLAALQEIADQRGHPSPAMDRWLQVEVSPDITLSIRGATDEAAPLLERAVHCLRRLMRGRAEPES
;
A
#
# COMPACT_ATOMS: atom_id res chain seq x y z
N MET A 1 -7.11 3.89 -41.60
CA MET A 1 -7.53 2.48 -41.40
C MET A 1 -7.13 2.09 -39.99
N ALA A 2 -8.06 2.07 -39.02
CA ALA A 2 -7.74 1.83 -37.62
C ALA A 2 -8.93 1.17 -36.89
N PHE A 3 -9.39 0.02 -37.37
CA PHE A 3 -10.47 -0.74 -36.72
C PHE A 3 -10.23 -2.23 -36.96
N ASP A 4 -9.29 -2.83 -36.23
CA ASP A 4 -9.19 -4.31 -36.16
C ASP A 4 -8.44 -4.79 -34.90
N ARG A 5 -8.47 -3.97 -33.85
CA ARG A 5 -7.62 -4.13 -32.68
C ARG A 5 -8.37 -4.67 -31.45
N GLU A 6 -9.69 -4.80 -31.53
CA GLU A 6 -10.56 -5.25 -30.42
C GLU A 6 -10.81 -6.77 -30.43
N THR A 7 -10.62 -7.41 -31.58
CA THR A 7 -10.85 -8.86 -31.81
C THR A 7 -9.61 -9.72 -31.55
N GLU A 8 -8.48 -9.12 -31.22
CA GLU A 8 -7.26 -9.85 -30.92
C GLU A 8 -7.44 -10.71 -29.67
N SER A 9 -7.13 -11.99 -29.82
CA SER A 9 -7.16 -12.96 -28.73
C SER A 9 -5.81 -13.61 -28.56
N TYR A 10 -5.41 -13.79 -27.31
CA TYR A 10 -4.08 -14.21 -26.89
C TYR A 10 -4.17 -15.54 -26.17
N THR A 11 -3.21 -16.42 -26.37
CA THR A 11 -2.99 -17.61 -25.55
C THR A 11 -2.24 -17.25 -24.28
N ALA A 12 -2.29 -18.12 -23.27
CA ALA A 12 -1.50 -17.93 -22.05
C ALA A 12 0.01 -17.82 -22.34
N ALA A 13 0.51 -18.49 -23.38
CA ALA A 13 1.91 -18.41 -23.79
C ALA A 13 2.27 -17.04 -24.40
N GLU A 14 1.38 -16.49 -25.21
CA GLU A 14 1.54 -15.16 -25.80
C GLU A 14 1.46 -14.07 -24.73
N LEU A 15 0.50 -14.16 -23.81
CA LEU A 15 0.41 -13.27 -22.66
C LEU A 15 1.68 -13.31 -21.82
N GLN A 16 2.22 -14.50 -21.54
CA GLN A 16 3.47 -14.63 -20.79
C GLN A 16 4.64 -13.96 -21.50
N ARG A 17 4.77 -14.16 -22.81
CA ARG A 17 5.84 -13.55 -23.62
C ARG A 17 5.76 -12.03 -23.66
N GLU A 18 4.54 -11.48 -23.79
CA GLU A 18 4.35 -10.03 -23.93
C GLU A 18 4.39 -9.30 -22.59
N THR A 19 3.78 -9.87 -21.57
CA THR A 19 3.59 -9.19 -20.28
C THR A 19 4.69 -9.54 -19.27
N GLY A 20 5.35 -10.69 -19.42
CA GLY A 20 6.33 -11.21 -18.47
C GLY A 20 5.73 -12.00 -17.30
N PHE A 21 4.40 -12.04 -17.17
CA PHE A 21 3.74 -12.83 -16.12
C PHE A 21 3.69 -14.31 -16.49
N ASP A 22 4.09 -15.18 -15.57
CA ASP A 22 3.98 -16.61 -15.76
C ASP A 22 2.50 -17.08 -15.79
N ARG A 23 2.28 -18.30 -16.32
CA ARG A 23 0.93 -18.87 -16.47
C ARG A 23 0.19 -19.06 -15.14
N ARG A 24 0.91 -19.36 -14.05
CA ARG A 24 0.33 -19.55 -12.72
C ARG A 24 -0.16 -18.21 -12.18
N THR A 25 0.62 -17.15 -12.35
CA THR A 25 0.24 -15.79 -11.96
C THR A 25 -0.98 -15.29 -12.74
N ILE A 26 -1.01 -15.53 -14.07
CA ILE A 26 -2.20 -15.20 -14.89
C ILE A 26 -3.43 -15.96 -14.38
N ALA A 27 -3.30 -17.26 -14.11
CA ALA A 27 -4.40 -18.08 -13.59
C ALA A 27 -4.88 -17.62 -12.20
N TYR A 28 -3.95 -17.20 -11.34
CA TYR A 28 -4.24 -16.63 -10.02
C TYR A 28 -5.02 -15.31 -10.16
N TYR A 29 -4.61 -14.39 -11.03
CA TYR A 29 -5.34 -13.14 -11.26
C TYR A 29 -6.73 -13.34 -11.87
N VAL A 30 -6.93 -14.39 -12.68
CA VAL A 30 -8.28 -14.79 -13.13
C VAL A 30 -9.13 -15.31 -11.95
N HIS A 31 -8.52 -16.04 -11.03
CA HIS A 31 -9.21 -16.57 -9.84
C HIS A 31 -9.64 -15.45 -8.88
N GLU A 32 -8.74 -14.50 -8.60
CA GLU A 32 -9.00 -13.35 -7.74
C GLU A 32 -9.96 -12.31 -8.34
N GLY A 33 -10.43 -12.52 -9.58
CA GLY A 33 -11.37 -11.63 -10.26
C GLY A 33 -10.74 -10.39 -10.88
N LEU A 34 -9.41 -10.27 -10.83
CA LEU A 34 -8.67 -9.15 -11.41
C LEU A 34 -8.74 -9.17 -12.94
N LEU A 35 -8.75 -10.37 -13.53
CA LEU A 35 -8.89 -10.58 -14.96
C LEU A 35 -10.25 -11.22 -15.27
N PRO A 36 -10.88 -10.89 -16.43
CA PRO A 36 -12.10 -11.55 -16.87
C PRO A 36 -11.96 -13.07 -16.90
N LYS A 37 -12.99 -13.78 -16.42
CA LYS A 37 -13.04 -15.24 -16.52
C LYS A 37 -13.18 -15.63 -17.99
N VAL A 38 -12.21 -16.40 -18.49
CA VAL A 38 -12.27 -17.06 -19.79
C VAL A 38 -12.68 -18.51 -19.58
N GLY A 39 -13.46 -19.08 -20.50
CA GLY A 39 -14.17 -20.36 -20.34
C GLY A 39 -13.30 -21.57 -19.94
N ARG A 40 -13.15 -22.57 -20.82
CA ARG A 40 -12.35 -23.75 -20.44
C ARG A 40 -10.87 -23.39 -20.31
N ARG A 41 -10.25 -23.83 -19.22
CA ARG A 41 -8.80 -23.73 -18.96
C ARG A 41 -8.04 -24.80 -19.76
N GLY A 42 -6.96 -24.42 -20.43
CA GLY A 42 -6.12 -25.31 -21.21
C GLY A 42 -5.12 -24.56 -22.09
N SER A 43 -4.24 -25.28 -22.77
CA SER A 43 -3.22 -24.70 -23.65
C SER A 43 -3.81 -23.90 -24.81
N ARG A 44 -5.05 -24.19 -25.21
CA ARG A 44 -5.76 -23.49 -26.29
C ARG A 44 -6.68 -22.38 -25.79
N THR A 45 -6.77 -22.12 -24.49
CA THR A 45 -7.58 -21.03 -23.95
C THR A 45 -7.17 -19.71 -24.60
N ARG A 46 -8.16 -18.98 -25.11
CA ARG A 46 -7.99 -17.66 -25.70
C ARG A 46 -8.48 -16.62 -24.71
N TYR A 47 -7.64 -15.62 -24.49
CA TYR A 47 -7.86 -14.48 -23.63
C TYR A 47 -8.12 -13.26 -24.52
N PRO A 48 -9.15 -12.46 -24.24
CA PRO A 48 -9.38 -11.23 -24.99
C PRO A 48 -8.23 -10.24 -24.74
N ARG A 49 -8.03 -9.32 -25.67
CA ARG A 49 -7.03 -8.24 -25.53
C ARG A 49 -7.13 -7.49 -24.20
N LEU A 50 -8.35 -7.29 -23.67
CA LEU A 50 -8.54 -6.65 -22.36
C LEU A 50 -7.70 -7.31 -21.24
N VAL A 51 -7.49 -8.62 -21.29
CA VAL A 51 -6.64 -9.35 -20.33
C VAL A 51 -5.18 -8.93 -20.47
N ARG A 52 -4.67 -8.85 -21.70
CA ARG A 52 -3.32 -8.37 -21.99
C ARG A 52 -3.13 -6.95 -21.47
N ASP A 53 -4.06 -6.05 -21.77
CA ASP A 53 -3.95 -4.64 -21.41
C ASP A 53 -4.02 -4.46 -19.88
N ARG A 54 -4.88 -5.21 -19.17
CA ARG A 54 -4.89 -5.24 -17.70
C ARG A 54 -3.59 -5.77 -17.11
N LEU A 55 -2.99 -6.80 -17.69
CA LEU A 55 -1.70 -7.33 -17.24
C LEU A 55 -0.58 -6.29 -17.41
N LEU A 56 -0.51 -5.64 -18.57
CA LEU A 56 0.48 -4.56 -18.80
C LEU A 56 0.26 -3.38 -17.85
N PHE A 57 -0.99 -3.03 -17.55
CA PHE A 57 -1.31 -2.02 -16.54
C PHE A 57 -0.76 -2.42 -15.17
N ILE A 58 -1.03 -3.65 -14.70
CA ILE A 58 -0.53 -4.15 -13.41
C ILE A 58 0.99 -4.07 -13.37
N ARG A 59 1.67 -4.48 -14.45
CA ARG A 59 3.12 -4.40 -14.55
C ARG A 59 3.62 -2.97 -14.35
N GLN A 60 3.02 -2.00 -15.04
CA GLN A 60 3.44 -0.60 -14.91
C GLN A 60 3.18 -0.03 -13.52
N VAL A 61 2.08 -0.42 -12.87
CA VAL A 61 1.83 -0.05 -11.46
C VAL A 61 2.92 -0.62 -10.56
N ARG A 62 3.26 -1.92 -10.70
CA ARG A 62 4.34 -2.54 -9.92
C ARG A 62 5.70 -1.89 -10.17
N GLU A 63 6.01 -1.52 -11.41
CA GLU A 63 7.23 -0.78 -11.75
C GLU A 63 7.22 0.65 -11.17
N ALA A 64 6.06 1.28 -11.05
CA ALA A 64 5.93 2.59 -10.42
C ALA A 64 6.06 2.50 -8.88
N GLU A 65 5.53 1.44 -8.26
CA GLU A 65 5.72 1.13 -6.84
C GLU A 65 7.18 0.90 -6.49
N GLN A 66 7.89 0.10 -7.28
CA GLN A 66 9.33 -0.18 -7.07
C GLN A 66 10.18 1.09 -7.18
N ARG A 67 9.76 2.04 -8.00
CA ARG A 67 10.40 3.36 -8.12
C ARG A 67 9.97 4.35 -7.03
N GLY A 68 9.06 3.96 -6.14
CA GLY A 68 8.51 4.83 -5.10
C GLY A 68 7.62 5.96 -5.61
N ILE A 69 7.16 5.88 -6.87
CA ILE A 69 6.27 6.90 -7.47
C ILE A 69 4.84 6.76 -6.93
N VAL A 70 4.43 5.51 -6.67
CA VAL A 70 3.09 5.16 -6.17
C VAL A 70 3.26 4.32 -4.91
N ALA A 71 2.35 4.52 -3.94
CA ALA A 71 2.29 3.67 -2.76
C ALA A 71 1.96 2.20 -3.15
N PRO A 72 2.37 1.20 -2.36
CA PRO A 72 2.04 -0.20 -2.63
C PRO A 72 0.54 -0.43 -2.75
N VAL A 73 0.09 -1.02 -3.85
CA VAL A 73 -1.33 -1.26 -4.17
C VAL A 73 -1.67 -2.73 -3.96
N SER A 74 -2.74 -2.99 -3.22
CA SER A 74 -3.26 -4.34 -3.02
C SER A 74 -3.96 -4.87 -4.28
N LEU A 75 -4.08 -6.20 -4.40
CA LEU A 75 -4.83 -6.79 -5.52
C LEU A 75 -6.32 -6.40 -5.48
N ARG A 76 -6.90 -6.21 -4.30
CA ARG A 76 -8.30 -5.77 -4.15
C ARG A 76 -8.49 -4.35 -4.68
N ASP A 77 -7.53 -3.46 -4.43
CA ASP A 77 -7.61 -2.09 -4.92
C ASP A 77 -7.43 -2.03 -6.44
N LEU A 78 -6.55 -2.88 -7.00
CA LEU A 78 -6.44 -3.04 -8.45
C LEU A 78 -7.76 -3.54 -9.09
N CYS A 79 -8.50 -4.44 -8.43
CA CYS A 79 -9.84 -4.83 -8.89
C CYS A 79 -10.80 -3.63 -8.93
N LYS A 80 -10.87 -2.82 -7.86
CA LYS A 80 -11.72 -1.62 -7.81
C LYS A 80 -11.33 -0.61 -8.88
N ILE A 81 -10.04 -0.43 -9.13
CA ILE A 81 -9.55 0.45 -10.22
C ILE A 81 -10.09 -0.05 -11.55
N PHE A 82 -10.02 -1.35 -11.84
CA PHE A 82 -10.54 -1.91 -13.09
C PHE A 82 -12.07 -1.89 -13.23
N GLU A 83 -12.81 -1.82 -12.13
CA GLU A 83 -14.27 -1.67 -12.16
C GLU A 83 -14.70 -0.25 -12.56
N HIS A 84 -13.92 0.76 -12.15
CA HIS A 84 -14.23 2.17 -12.41
C HIS A 84 -13.46 2.77 -13.59
N THR A 85 -12.43 2.09 -14.09
CA THR A 85 -11.59 2.59 -15.19
C THR A 85 -12.09 2.07 -16.53
N PRO A 86 -12.44 2.94 -17.49
CA PRO A 86 -12.84 2.51 -18.83
C PRO A 86 -11.67 1.81 -19.55
N PRO A 87 -11.95 0.76 -20.36
CA PRO A 87 -10.93 -0.08 -20.98
C PRO A 87 -9.99 0.68 -21.91
N GLU A 88 -10.44 1.80 -22.49
CA GLU A 88 -9.62 2.66 -23.35
C GLU A 88 -8.47 3.30 -22.57
N LEU A 89 -8.72 3.73 -21.32
CA LEU A 89 -7.67 4.27 -20.46
C LEU A 89 -6.68 3.18 -20.04
N ILE A 90 -7.18 1.99 -19.72
CA ILE A 90 -6.33 0.83 -19.41
C ILE A 90 -5.40 0.54 -20.61
N SER A 91 -5.95 0.52 -21.82
CA SER A 91 -5.17 0.29 -23.04
C SER A 91 -4.16 1.41 -23.31
N GLY A 92 -4.54 2.68 -23.03
CA GLY A 92 -3.66 3.83 -23.18
C GLY A 92 -2.45 3.77 -22.25
N VAL A 93 -2.67 3.33 -21.00
CA VAL A 93 -1.58 3.05 -20.07
C VAL A 93 -0.76 1.86 -20.54
N ALA A 94 -1.39 0.74 -20.88
CA ALA A 94 -0.72 -0.48 -21.36
C ALA A 94 0.24 -0.23 -22.54
N ASP A 95 -0.16 0.64 -23.49
CA ASP A 95 0.65 1.02 -24.65
C ASP A 95 1.70 2.11 -24.33
N GLY A 96 1.81 2.56 -23.08
CA GLY A 96 2.73 3.61 -22.63
C GLY A 96 2.34 5.01 -23.10
N ARG A 97 1.12 5.20 -23.62
CA ARG A 97 0.61 6.50 -24.09
C ARG A 97 0.12 7.38 -22.96
N VAL A 98 -0.27 6.78 -21.84
CA VAL A 98 -0.73 7.47 -20.63
C VAL A 98 0.18 7.03 -19.47
N PRO A 99 0.85 7.95 -18.78
CA PRO A 99 1.66 7.59 -17.62
C PRO A 99 0.75 7.17 -16.45
N VAL A 100 1.24 6.24 -15.64
CA VAL A 100 0.59 5.87 -14.37
C VAL A 100 0.69 7.06 -13.41
N ASN A 101 -0.43 7.77 -13.22
CA ASN A 101 -0.51 8.88 -12.26
C ASN A 101 -0.83 8.32 -10.87
N PRO A 102 -0.06 8.63 -9.81
CA PRO A 102 -0.37 8.22 -8.44
C PRO A 102 -1.79 8.59 -8.00
N GLU A 103 -2.33 9.73 -8.42
CA GLU A 103 -3.71 10.11 -8.07
C GLU A 103 -4.76 9.17 -8.66
N ALA A 104 -4.52 8.63 -9.86
CA ALA A 104 -5.44 7.69 -10.51
C ALA A 104 -5.39 6.29 -9.89
N VAL A 105 -4.28 5.95 -9.22
CA VAL A 105 -4.07 4.64 -8.61
C VAL A 105 -4.40 4.65 -7.11
N SER A 106 -4.09 5.74 -6.42
CA SER A 106 -4.39 5.93 -4.99
C SER A 106 -5.82 6.43 -4.75
N GLY A 107 -6.47 7.01 -5.75
CA GLY A 107 -7.79 7.62 -5.64
C GLY A 107 -8.94 6.64 -5.89
N ILE A 108 -9.35 5.90 -4.85
CA ILE A 108 -10.76 5.50 -4.71
C ILE A 108 -11.55 6.76 -4.30
N SER A 109 -11.57 7.76 -5.19
CA SER A 109 -12.46 8.90 -5.14
C SER A 109 -13.04 9.07 -6.55
N PRO A 110 -14.37 8.98 -6.73
CA PRO A 110 -15.02 8.82 -8.04
C PRO A 110 -15.02 10.10 -8.90
N SER A 111 -14.08 11.03 -8.70
CA SER A 111 -13.94 12.22 -9.55
C SER A 111 -12.96 12.02 -10.70
N ILE A 112 -13.00 10.87 -11.38
CA ILE A 112 -12.53 10.82 -12.77
C ILE A 112 -13.66 11.37 -13.64
N ARG A 113 -13.79 12.71 -13.68
CA ARG A 113 -14.51 13.34 -14.79
C ARG A 113 -13.81 12.93 -16.08
N PRO A 114 -14.53 12.69 -17.19
CA PRO A 114 -13.92 12.31 -18.45
C PRO A 114 -12.85 13.35 -18.83
N LEU A 115 -11.59 12.95 -18.81
CA LEU A 115 -10.41 13.75 -19.18
C LEU A 115 -10.41 14.18 -20.66
N ALA A 116 -11.48 13.90 -21.40
CA ALA A 116 -11.71 14.30 -22.78
C ALA A 116 -11.72 15.83 -23.00
N ARG A 117 -11.77 16.66 -21.96
CA ARG A 117 -11.75 18.15 -22.09
C ARG A 117 -10.51 18.86 -21.55
N ARG A 118 -9.52 18.16 -20.99
CA ARG A 118 -8.33 18.81 -20.39
C ARG A 118 -7.10 18.86 -21.31
N ARG A 119 -7.20 18.33 -22.53
CA ARG A 119 -6.09 18.29 -23.50
C ARG A 119 -5.86 19.62 -24.23
N GLU A 120 -6.88 20.49 -24.34
CA GLU A 120 -6.75 21.79 -25.02
C GLU A 120 -6.02 22.87 -24.19
N ALA A 121 -5.83 22.70 -22.88
CA ALA A 121 -5.23 23.75 -22.04
C ALA A 121 -3.74 23.57 -21.73
N ILE A 122 -3.15 22.40 -22.06
CA ILE A 122 -1.74 22.10 -21.73
C ILE A 122 -0.83 22.15 -22.97
N GLU A 123 -1.38 22.01 -24.17
CA GLU A 123 -0.64 22.07 -25.44
C GLU A 123 -0.06 23.46 -25.78
N ASP A 124 -0.49 24.53 -25.10
CA ASP A 124 0.00 25.90 -25.36
C ASP A 124 1.27 26.29 -24.58
N ARG A 125 1.75 25.45 -23.64
CA ARG A 125 2.87 25.81 -22.75
C ARG A 125 4.22 25.18 -23.11
N TRP A 126 4.27 24.28 -24.10
CA TRP A 126 5.48 23.54 -24.44
C TRP A 126 5.76 23.60 -25.96
N ALA A 127 6.11 24.79 -26.44
CA ALA A 127 6.77 24.97 -27.73
C ALA A 127 8.21 24.42 -27.69
N PRO A 128 8.74 23.89 -28.81
CA PRO A 128 10.00 23.15 -28.81
C PRO A 128 11.23 24.05 -28.63
N VAL A 129 12.09 23.67 -27.67
CA VAL A 129 13.45 24.20 -27.53
C VAL A 129 14.27 23.80 -28.76
N ARG A 130 14.85 24.80 -29.43
CA ARG A 130 15.67 24.68 -30.64
C ARG A 130 16.93 23.84 -30.38
N LYS A 131 17.21 22.89 -31.27
CA LYS A 131 18.38 21.99 -31.28
C LYS A 131 19.63 22.65 -31.91
N ASP A 132 20.07 23.79 -31.40
CA ASP A 132 21.32 24.42 -31.87
C ASP A 132 22.22 24.86 -30.71
N GLN A 133 22.74 23.88 -29.95
CA GLN A 133 23.96 24.11 -29.16
C GLN A 133 25.02 23.04 -29.46
N PRO A 134 26.26 23.46 -29.77
CA PRO A 134 27.35 22.55 -30.08
C PRO A 134 27.81 21.79 -28.84
N ARG A 135 28.01 20.49 -29.06
CA ARG A 135 28.44 19.48 -28.09
C ARG A 135 29.87 19.77 -27.63
N ALA A 136 30.03 20.16 -26.36
CA ALA A 136 31.35 20.26 -25.73
C ALA A 136 31.90 18.85 -25.49
N GLU A 137 33.10 18.61 -26.01
CA GLU A 137 33.86 17.36 -25.91
C GLU A 137 34.29 17.09 -24.46
N LEU A 138 33.98 15.90 -23.95
CA LEU A 138 34.57 15.37 -22.71
C LEU A 138 35.81 14.55 -23.08
N PRO A 139 36.94 14.75 -22.39
CA PRO A 139 38.19 14.09 -22.73
C PRO A 139 38.15 12.61 -22.36
N ALA A 140 38.51 11.79 -23.34
CA ALA A 140 38.93 10.42 -23.15
C ALA A 140 40.21 10.40 -22.33
N ARG A 141 40.21 9.72 -21.17
CA ARG A 141 41.41 9.03 -20.66
C ARG A 141 41.15 8.14 -19.44
N LEU A 142 41.83 7.00 -19.51
CA LEU A 142 42.19 6.02 -18.48
C LEU A 142 41.09 5.03 -18.10
N ALA A 143 41.33 3.73 -17.95
CA ALA A 143 42.37 2.78 -18.36
C ALA A 143 41.94 1.50 -17.64
N GLU A 144 41.88 0.41 -18.40
CA GLU A 144 42.24 -0.96 -18.04
C GLU A 144 42.33 -1.28 -16.53
N SER A 145 41.39 -2.07 -16.03
CA SER A 145 41.59 -2.91 -14.85
C SER A 145 41.04 -4.30 -15.13
N SER A 146 41.97 -5.23 -15.30
CA SER A 146 41.74 -6.67 -15.35
C SER A 146 41.05 -7.14 -14.08
N PHE A 147 39.83 -7.65 -14.20
CA PHE A 147 39.17 -8.39 -13.13
C PHE A 147 39.55 -9.87 -13.22
N HIS A 148 40.23 -10.34 -12.18
CA HIS A 148 40.58 -11.73 -11.92
C HIS A 148 39.45 -12.34 -11.07
N GLU A 149 38.79 -13.40 -11.54
CA GLU A 149 37.82 -14.17 -10.75
C GLU A 149 38.54 -15.16 -9.82
N PRO A 150 38.33 -15.12 -8.50
CA PRO A 150 38.60 -16.25 -7.63
C PRO A 150 37.33 -17.13 -7.48
N GLY A 151 37.52 -18.44 -7.63
CA GLY A 151 36.48 -19.47 -7.55
C GLY A 151 35.91 -19.69 -6.14
N PRO A 152 34.93 -20.61 -6.03
CA PRO A 152 34.10 -20.75 -4.83
C PRO A 152 34.79 -21.62 -3.77
N GLU A 153 35.06 -21.04 -2.59
CA GLU A 153 35.37 -21.80 -1.37
C GLU A 153 34.09 -22.18 -0.64
N GLU A 154 33.96 -23.48 -0.39
CA GLU A 154 33.00 -24.10 0.52
C GLU A 154 33.14 -23.50 1.93
N ARG A 155 32.06 -22.90 2.44
CA ARG A 155 31.95 -22.54 3.87
C ARG A 155 31.05 -23.53 4.57
N GLU A 156 31.70 -24.44 5.29
CA GLU A 156 31.11 -25.26 6.34
C GLU A 156 30.52 -24.36 7.45
N LEU A 157 29.28 -24.65 7.83
CA LEU A 157 28.59 -24.04 8.96
C LEU A 157 29.07 -24.69 10.27
N PRO A 158 29.48 -23.94 11.30
CA PRO A 158 29.68 -24.50 12.62
C PRO A 158 28.35 -24.61 13.39
N GLU A 159 28.15 -25.77 13.99
CA GLU A 159 27.08 -26.07 14.95
C GLU A 159 27.24 -25.22 16.22
N THR A 160 26.16 -24.60 16.67
CA THR A 160 26.09 -23.94 17.98
C THR A 160 25.49 -24.91 19.01
N PRO A 161 26.19 -25.22 20.12
CA PRO A 161 25.62 -26.00 21.20
C PRO A 161 24.78 -25.13 22.15
N TYR A 162 23.66 -25.71 22.60
CA TYR A 162 22.80 -25.26 23.68
C TYR A 162 23.60 -24.91 24.95
N ARG A 163 23.25 -23.78 25.60
CA ARG A 163 23.66 -23.50 26.99
C ARG A 163 22.44 -23.08 27.81
N GLN A 164 22.02 -23.99 28.70
CA GLN A 164 21.25 -23.69 29.91
C GLN A 164 22.18 -23.05 30.94
N ASP A 165 21.70 -22.04 31.67
CA ASP A 165 21.75 -22.01 33.14
C ASP A 165 21.19 -20.69 33.73
N SER A 166 20.18 -20.87 34.59
CA SER A 166 20.10 -20.42 35.99
C SER A 166 20.13 -18.91 36.39
N HIS A 167 18.99 -18.47 36.94
CA HIS A 167 18.65 -17.51 38.03
C HIS A 167 19.77 -16.97 38.98
N PRO A 168 19.47 -16.14 40.02
CA PRO A 168 18.70 -14.90 40.18
C PRO A 168 19.53 -13.81 40.94
N LYS A 169 18.98 -12.59 41.20
CA LYS A 169 19.08 -11.82 42.48
C LYS A 169 18.60 -10.36 42.39
N GLU A 170 17.50 -10.09 43.09
CA GLU A 170 17.36 -9.10 44.17
C GLU A 170 18.55 -8.14 44.45
N LYS A 171 18.30 -6.82 44.45
CA LYS A 171 18.37 -5.97 45.67
C LYS A 171 18.04 -4.50 45.42
N ALA A 172 17.36 -3.95 46.41
CA ALA A 172 16.96 -2.57 46.61
C ALA A 172 18.11 -1.56 46.72
N HIS A 173 17.84 -0.31 46.34
CA HIS A 173 18.37 0.87 47.04
C HIS A 173 17.35 2.02 47.07
N ARG A 174 16.98 2.40 48.31
CA ARG A 174 16.41 3.69 48.68
C ARG A 174 17.46 4.78 48.51
N ARG A 175 17.07 5.99 48.08
CA ARG A 175 17.54 7.23 48.72
C ARG A 175 16.64 8.42 48.39
N ALA A 176 16.19 9.09 49.45
CA ALA A 176 15.56 10.39 49.48
C ALA A 176 16.61 11.47 49.81
N THR A 177 16.39 12.69 49.29
CA THR A 177 16.71 14.05 49.79
C THR A 177 16.47 14.97 48.58
N ASP A 178 15.45 15.82 48.53
CA ASP A 178 15.24 17.07 49.28
C ASP A 178 16.41 18.07 49.14
N GLN A 179 16.24 19.07 48.26
CA GLN A 179 16.86 20.40 48.36
C GLN A 179 16.21 21.39 47.40
N ASN A 180 15.19 22.06 47.94
CA ASN A 180 14.92 23.51 47.91
C ASN A 180 15.82 24.39 47.01
N ASP A 181 15.23 25.05 46.02
CA ASP A 181 15.87 26.12 45.23
C ASP A 181 14.86 27.28 45.04
N PRO A 182 15.04 28.45 45.69
CA PRO A 182 14.17 29.60 45.51
C PRO A 182 14.84 30.57 44.54
N ASN A 183 14.53 30.46 43.25
CA ASN A 183 14.80 31.59 42.35
C ASN A 183 13.73 31.73 41.26
N LEU A 184 12.94 32.80 41.41
CA LEU A 184 11.94 33.27 40.48
C LEU A 184 12.60 33.68 39.16
N ALA A 185 12.28 32.95 38.11
CA ALA A 185 12.14 33.52 36.77
C ALA A 185 10.76 33.14 36.27
N TYR A 186 9.91 34.15 36.05
CA TYR A 186 8.63 34.03 35.37
C TYR A 186 8.86 33.36 34.00
N GLN A 187 8.61 32.06 33.90
CA GLN A 187 8.27 31.45 32.62
C GLN A 187 6.76 31.60 32.44
N PRO A 188 6.27 32.13 31.30
CA PRO A 188 4.86 32.07 31.01
C PRO A 188 4.44 30.60 31.01
N LEU A 189 3.52 30.24 31.91
CA LEU A 189 2.95 28.90 31.96
C LEU A 189 2.45 28.53 30.54
N PRO A 190 2.75 27.31 30.05
CA PRO A 190 2.05 26.80 28.89
C PRO A 190 0.57 26.85 29.24
N VAL A 191 -0.20 27.56 28.43
CA VAL A 191 -1.65 27.39 28.43
C VAL A 191 -1.85 25.95 27.95
N ASP A 192 -1.95 25.02 28.90
CA ASP A 192 -2.53 23.71 28.64
C ASP A 192 -3.97 23.99 28.22
N ASP A 193 -4.17 24.19 26.92
CA ASP A 193 -5.47 23.96 26.31
C ASP A 193 -5.91 22.58 26.82
N PRO A 194 -7.03 22.46 27.55
CA PRO A 194 -7.52 21.17 27.97
C PRO A 194 -7.89 20.43 26.68
N LYS A 195 -6.93 19.65 26.15
CA LYS A 195 -7.25 18.64 25.16
C LYS A 195 -8.39 17.82 25.78
N PRO A 196 -9.53 17.69 25.10
CA PRO A 196 -10.65 16.97 25.65
C PRO A 196 -10.15 15.57 26.02
N VAL A 197 -10.13 15.27 27.31
CA VAL A 197 -9.64 13.99 27.89
C VAL A 197 -10.27 12.77 27.19
N GLN A 198 -11.40 12.99 26.51
CA GLN A 198 -12.19 12.04 25.75
C GLN A 198 -11.53 11.59 24.43
N GLU A 199 -10.74 12.44 23.77
CA GLU A 199 -9.97 12.06 22.58
C GLU A 199 -8.80 11.14 22.93
N SER A 200 -8.24 11.31 24.15
CA SER A 200 -7.15 10.47 24.66
C SER A 200 -7.61 9.03 24.92
N GLU A 201 -8.78 8.81 25.53
CA GLU A 201 -9.26 7.46 25.83
C GLU A 201 -9.58 6.65 24.55
N LEU A 202 -10.21 7.28 23.54
CA LEU A 202 -10.47 6.60 22.27
C LEU A 202 -9.15 6.28 21.54
N GLY A 203 -8.20 7.21 21.56
CA GLY A 203 -6.87 7.01 20.98
C GLY A 203 -6.15 5.82 21.61
N GLU A 204 -6.17 5.73 22.95
CA GLU A 204 -5.58 4.61 23.70
C GLU A 204 -6.25 3.28 23.38
N LEU A 205 -7.58 3.24 23.30
CA LEU A 205 -8.33 2.02 22.96
C LEU A 205 -8.03 1.54 21.53
N LEU A 206 -7.97 2.46 20.57
CA LEU A 206 -7.62 2.11 19.18
C LEU A 206 -6.16 1.66 19.05
N ALA A 207 -5.24 2.28 19.79
CA ALA A 207 -3.84 1.87 19.83
C ALA A 207 -3.69 0.46 20.43
N ALA A 208 -4.40 0.16 21.53
CA ALA A 208 -4.40 -1.18 22.11
C ALA A 208 -4.98 -2.25 21.17
N LEU A 209 -6.04 -1.92 20.43
CA LEU A 209 -6.62 -2.82 19.42
C LEU A 209 -5.67 -3.06 18.24
N GLN A 210 -4.96 -2.02 17.80
CA GLN A 210 -3.94 -2.12 16.76
C GLN A 210 -2.76 -2.98 17.21
N GLU A 211 -2.30 -2.80 18.45
CA GLU A 211 -1.21 -3.58 19.02
C GLU A 211 -1.56 -5.08 19.09
N ILE A 212 -2.79 -5.42 19.51
CA ILE A 212 -3.28 -6.81 19.50
C ILE A 212 -3.30 -7.39 18.08
N ALA A 213 -3.62 -6.57 17.07
CA ALA A 213 -3.61 -7.01 15.68
C ALA A 213 -2.17 -7.24 15.17
N ASP A 214 -1.23 -6.37 15.53
CA ASP A 214 0.17 -6.43 15.06
C ASP A 214 0.98 -7.53 15.74
N GLN A 215 0.76 -7.77 17.04
CA GLN A 215 1.45 -8.82 17.81
C GLN A 215 1.21 -10.23 17.25
N ARG A 216 0.18 -10.44 16.44
CA ARG A 216 -0.20 -11.75 15.90
C ARG A 216 0.52 -12.14 14.61
N GLY A 217 1.30 -11.23 14.02
CA GLY A 217 1.98 -11.50 12.76
C GLY A 217 1.02 -11.92 11.64
N HIS A 218 1.55 -12.49 10.55
CA HIS A 218 0.73 -12.89 9.42
C HIS A 218 -0.37 -13.89 9.85
N PRO A 219 -1.66 -13.61 9.54
CA PRO A 219 -2.76 -14.44 9.99
C PRO A 219 -2.61 -15.85 9.40
N SER A 220 -2.55 -16.84 10.29
CA SER A 220 -2.67 -18.24 9.88
C SER A 220 -4.03 -18.43 9.20
N PRO A 221 -4.11 -19.06 8.01
CA PRO A 221 -5.34 -19.15 7.20
C PRO A 221 -6.51 -19.89 7.88
N ALA A 222 -6.29 -20.48 9.06
CA ALA A 222 -7.30 -21.18 9.84
C ALA A 222 -8.22 -20.27 10.68
N MET A 223 -7.91 -18.97 10.88
CA MET A 223 -8.71 -18.07 11.73
C MET A 223 -9.05 -16.74 11.07
N ASP A 224 -9.67 -16.76 9.90
CA ASP A 224 -10.25 -15.56 9.27
C ASP A 224 -11.60 -15.18 9.94
N ARG A 225 -11.56 -14.95 11.26
CA ARG A 225 -12.71 -14.52 12.04
C ARG A 225 -12.75 -13.00 12.07
N TRP A 226 -13.82 -12.43 11.53
CA TRP A 226 -14.12 -11.00 11.63
C TRP A 226 -15.02 -10.77 12.83
N LEU A 227 -14.66 -9.81 13.68
CA LEU A 227 -15.54 -9.28 14.72
C LEU A 227 -16.01 -7.90 14.27
N GLN A 228 -17.31 -7.77 14.09
CA GLN A 228 -17.95 -6.57 13.56
C GLN A 228 -18.97 -6.06 14.59
N VAL A 229 -18.89 -4.77 14.91
CA VAL A 229 -19.83 -4.10 15.80
C VAL A 229 -20.30 -2.81 15.13
N GLU A 230 -21.61 -2.66 15.03
CA GLU A 230 -22.23 -1.46 14.47
C GLU A 230 -22.14 -0.31 15.48
N VAL A 231 -21.57 0.83 15.06
CA VAL A 231 -21.49 2.04 15.87
C VAL A 231 -22.77 2.86 15.68
N SER A 232 -23.20 3.03 14.43
CA SER A 232 -24.42 3.70 13.97
C SER A 232 -24.89 3.08 12.63
N PRO A 233 -26.06 3.48 12.08
CA PRO A 233 -26.52 2.95 10.78
C PRO A 233 -25.53 3.13 9.63
N ASP A 234 -24.70 4.18 9.69
CA ASP A 234 -23.75 4.51 8.64
C ASP A 234 -22.29 4.14 8.99
N ILE A 235 -22.04 3.69 10.22
CA ILE A 235 -20.67 3.46 10.73
C ILE A 235 -20.60 2.09 11.38
N THR A 236 -19.72 1.26 10.84
CA THR A 236 -19.39 -0.06 11.39
C THR A 236 -17.92 -0.13 11.74
N LEU A 237 -17.59 -0.69 12.90
CA LEU A 237 -16.23 -0.97 13.31
C LEU A 237 -15.97 -2.49 13.21
N SER A 238 -14.91 -2.87 12.50
CA SER A 238 -14.56 -4.28 12.27
C SER A 238 -13.10 -4.55 12.57
N ILE A 239 -12.81 -5.64 13.26
CA ILE A 239 -11.46 -6.14 13.56
C ILE A 239 -11.30 -7.52 12.97
N ARG A 240 -10.19 -7.71 12.25
CA ARG A 240 -9.81 -8.99 11.66
C ARG A 240 -8.94 -9.78 12.63
N GLY A 241 -9.22 -11.08 12.80
CA GLY A 241 -8.44 -11.93 13.70
C GLY A 241 -8.69 -11.63 15.18
N ALA A 242 -9.85 -11.04 15.48
CA ALA A 242 -10.24 -10.72 16.85
C ALA A 242 -10.40 -12.00 17.68
N THR A 243 -9.75 -12.03 18.85
CA THR A 243 -10.00 -13.03 19.88
C THR A 243 -11.07 -12.53 20.82
N ASP A 244 -11.53 -13.42 21.69
CA ASP A 244 -12.44 -13.08 22.77
C ASP A 244 -11.86 -12.00 23.71
N GLU A 245 -10.53 -11.83 23.75
CA GLU A 245 -9.83 -10.75 24.47
C GLU A 245 -9.98 -9.36 23.83
N ALA A 246 -10.15 -9.29 22.50
CA ALA A 246 -10.32 -8.02 21.78
C ALA A 246 -11.77 -7.50 21.84
N ALA A 247 -12.74 -8.37 22.15
CA ALA A 247 -14.15 -8.03 22.25
C ALA A 247 -14.45 -6.89 23.25
N PRO A 248 -13.98 -6.93 24.52
CA PRO A 248 -14.26 -5.85 25.47
C PRO A 248 -13.62 -4.51 25.08
N LEU A 249 -12.46 -4.54 24.43
CA LEU A 249 -11.80 -3.32 23.93
C LEU A 249 -12.57 -2.71 22.76
N LEU A 250 -13.05 -3.55 21.85
CA LEU A 250 -13.88 -3.12 20.73
C LEU A 250 -15.20 -2.50 21.22
N GLU A 251 -15.87 -3.12 22.19
CA GLU A 251 -17.09 -2.59 22.79
C GLU A 251 -16.86 -1.23 23.47
N ARG A 252 -15.75 -1.06 24.19
CA ARG A 252 -15.37 0.22 24.80
C ARG A 252 -15.11 1.29 23.73
N ALA A 253 -14.40 0.96 22.66
CA ALA A 253 -14.14 1.89 21.56
C ALA A 253 -15.46 2.34 20.87
N VAL A 254 -16.39 1.41 20.64
CA VAL A 254 -17.73 1.69 20.11
C VAL A 254 -18.50 2.61 21.06
N HIS A 255 -18.42 2.37 22.37
CA HIS A 255 -19.06 3.22 23.37
C HIS A 255 -18.53 4.66 23.32
N CYS A 256 -17.20 4.84 23.26
CA CYS A 256 -16.58 6.16 23.12
C CYS A 256 -17.01 6.87 21.83
N LEU A 257 -17.02 6.16 20.69
CA LEU A 257 -17.47 6.70 19.41
C LEU A 257 -18.93 7.16 19.46
N ARG A 258 -19.84 6.34 20.01
CA ARG A 258 -21.26 6.71 20.16
C ARG A 258 -21.44 7.94 21.04
N ARG A 259 -20.65 8.06 22.11
CA ARG A 259 -20.69 9.23 23.00
C ARG A 259 -20.21 10.51 22.28
N LEU A 260 -19.11 10.44 21.53
CA LEU A 260 -18.59 11.56 20.74
C LEU A 260 -19.57 12.00 19.65
N MET A 261 -20.21 11.03 18.98
CA MET A 261 -21.23 11.32 17.97
C MET A 261 -22.46 12.02 18.55
N ARG A 262 -22.89 11.64 19.77
CA ARG A 262 -24.01 12.31 20.46
C ARG A 262 -23.63 13.71 20.95
N GLY A 263 -22.40 13.88 21.46
CA GLY A 263 -21.91 15.17 21.97
C GLY A 263 -21.75 16.25 20.89
N ARG A 264 -21.62 15.88 19.60
CA ARG A 264 -21.59 16.85 18.48
C ARG A 264 -22.97 17.22 17.93
N ALA A 265 -24.04 16.54 18.37
CA ALA A 265 -25.38 16.71 17.81
C ALA A 265 -26.25 17.75 18.54
N GLU A 266 -25.77 18.33 19.64
CA GLU A 266 -26.43 19.46 20.30
C GLU A 266 -25.70 20.77 19.97
N PRO A 267 -26.19 21.59 19.02
CA PRO A 267 -25.86 23.00 19.00
C PRO A 267 -26.55 23.67 20.19
N GLU A 268 -25.75 24.31 21.06
CA GLU A 268 -26.26 25.21 22.10
C GLU A 268 -27.30 26.16 21.48
N SER A 269 -28.54 26.09 21.98
CA SER A 269 -29.64 27.02 21.64
C SER A 269 -29.86 27.99 22.77
#